data_AF-A0A954F8X9-F1
#
_entry.id   AF-A0A954F8X9-F1
#
_cell.length_a   1.000
_cell.length_b   1.000
_cell.length_c   1.000
_cell.angle_alpha   90.00
_cell.angle_beta   90.00
_cell.angle_gamma   90.00
#
_symmetry.space_group_name_H-M   'P 1'
#
loop_
_entity.id
_entity.type
_entity.pdbx_description
1 polymer ?
#
loop_
_entity_poly.entity_id
_entity_poly.type
_entity_poly.pdbx_seq_one_letter_code
_entity_poly.pdbx_strand_id
1 'polypeptide(L)' 'MVHTPDRPQTRPYARIERERRFLVATFPEHLDPTAFERLHDLYIAGTSLRLRRIESPEGAVVQVKLGQKRPNP' A
#
# COMPACT_ATOMS: atom_id res chain seq x y z
N MET A 1 30.57 -10.82 -4.37
CA MET A 1 29.09 -10.75 -4.42
C MET A 1 28.72 -9.28 -4.52
N VAL A 2 28.36 -8.78 -5.70
CA VAL A 2 28.10 -7.33 -5.91
C VAL A 2 26.67 -7.05 -5.47
N HIS A 3 26.49 -6.27 -4.40
CA HIS A 3 25.18 -5.75 -4.04
C HIS A 3 24.74 -4.78 -5.13
N THR A 4 23.93 -5.28 -6.07
CA THR A 4 23.27 -4.42 -7.03
C THR A 4 22.08 -3.81 -6.29
N PRO A 5 22.01 -2.48 -6.08
CA PRO A 5 20.80 -1.88 -5.55
C PRO A 5 19.69 -2.13 -6.57
N ASP A 6 18.55 -2.63 -6.11
CA ASP A 6 17.38 -2.95 -6.94
C ASP A 6 16.80 -1.71 -7.66
N ARG A 7 17.33 -0.50 -7.37
CA ARG A 7 16.84 0.77 -7.92
C ARG A 7 17.97 1.79 -8.17
N PRO A 8 18.01 2.43 -9.35
CA PRO A 8 18.89 3.57 -9.59
C PRO A 8 18.42 4.80 -8.79
N GLN A 9 19.33 5.40 -8.01
CA GLN A 9 19.08 6.54 -7.11
C GLN A 9 19.23 7.93 -7.79
N THR A 10 19.33 7.98 -9.11
CA THR A 10 19.79 9.18 -9.86
C THR A 10 18.79 10.35 -9.91
N ARG A 11 17.58 10.22 -9.36
CA ARG A 11 16.61 11.32 -9.29
C ARG A 11 16.07 11.47 -7.86
N PRO A 12 15.93 12.70 -7.34
CA PRO A 12 15.44 12.96 -5.98
C PRO A 12 13.93 12.73 -5.80
N TYR A 13 13.24 12.32 -6.86
CA TYR A 13 11.79 12.14 -6.88
C TYR A 13 11.42 10.68 -7.15
N ALA A 14 10.31 10.26 -6.53
CA ALA A 14 9.65 9.01 -6.89
C ALA A 14 9.27 9.00 -8.37
N ARG A 15 9.40 7.85 -9.05
CA ARG A 15 8.97 7.69 -10.44
C ARG A 15 7.43 7.70 -10.49
N ILE A 16 6.87 8.22 -11.57
CA ILE A 16 5.43 8.18 -11.81
C ILE A 16 5.00 6.71 -11.99
N GLU A 17 4.11 6.24 -11.13
CA GLU A 17 3.43 4.97 -11.28
C GLU A 17 2.17 5.17 -12.14
N ARG A 18 1.92 4.25 -13.07
CA ARG A 18 0.72 4.24 -13.91
C ARG A 18 -0.11 3.02 -13.52
N GLU A 19 -1.22 3.25 -12.83
CA GLU A 19 -2.14 2.19 -12.40
C GLU A 19 -3.47 2.25 -13.16
N ARG A 20 -4.13 1.09 -13.30
CA ARG A 20 -5.53 0.97 -13.72
C ARG A 20 -6.28 0.14 -12.69
N ARG A 21 -7.48 0.58 -12.33
CA ARG A 21 -8.34 -0.13 -11.37
C ARG A 21 -9.49 -0.78 -12.12
N PHE A 22 -9.76 -2.03 -11.79
CA PHE A 22 -10.86 -2.81 -12.35
C PHE A 22 -11.70 -3.35 -11.20
N LEU A 23 -13.01 -3.43 -11.41
CA LEU A 23 -13.87 -4.23 -10.55
C LEU A 23 -13.54 -5.70 -10.79
N VAL A 24 -13.43 -6.47 -9.71
CA VAL A 24 -13.18 -7.91 -9.77
C VAL A 24 -14.51 -8.62 -9.49
N ALA A 25 -14.99 -9.40 -10.47
CA ALA A 25 -16.30 -10.06 -10.39
C ALA A 25 -16.28 -11.27 -9.44
N THR A 26 -15.18 -12.02 -9.43
CA THR A 26 -14.99 -13.23 -8.61
C THR A 26 -13.57 -13.28 -8.08
N PHE A 27 -13.36 -13.88 -6.90
CA PHE A 27 -12.02 -14.09 -6.37
C PHE A 27 -11.23 -15.03 -7.29
N PRO A 28 -10.02 -14.66 -7.74
CA PRO A 28 -9.22 -15.52 -8.62
C PRO A 28 -8.85 -16.85 -7.97
N GLU A 29 -9.10 -17.97 -8.65
CA GLU A 29 -8.93 -19.34 -8.11
C GLU A 29 -7.50 -19.67 -7.68
N HIS A 30 -6.50 -19.03 -8.30
CA HIS A 30 -5.09 -19.33 -8.06
C HIS A 30 -4.46 -18.48 -6.94
N LEU A 31 -5.24 -17.64 -6.26
CA LEU A 31 -4.75 -16.86 -5.13
C LEU A 31 -5.02 -17.58 -3.81
N ASP A 32 -4.04 -17.56 -2.92
CA ASP A 32 -4.21 -18.01 -1.54
C ASP A 32 -5.00 -16.95 -0.75
N PRO A 33 -6.23 -17.24 -0.29
CA PRO A 33 -7.04 -16.28 0.45
C PRO A 33 -6.49 -15.97 1.85
N THR A 34 -5.51 -16.75 2.34
CA THR A 34 -4.87 -16.55 3.64
C THR A 34 -3.61 -15.68 3.55
N ALA A 35 -3.05 -15.51 2.35
CA ALA A 35 -1.90 -14.65 2.10
C ALA A 35 -2.33 -13.19 1.91
N PHE A 36 -2.70 -12.53 3.01
CA PHE A 36 -3.12 -11.12 3.00
C PHE A 36 -2.51 -10.32 4.14
N GLU A 37 -2.60 -8.99 4.03
CA GLU A 37 -2.42 -8.07 5.15
C GLU A 37 -3.75 -7.34 5.39
N ARG A 38 -4.13 -7.13 6.66
CA ARG A 38 -5.34 -6.37 6.99
C ARG A 38 -5.00 -4.90 7.18
N LEU A 39 -5.67 -4.05 6.41
CA LEU A 39 -5.45 -2.62 6.42
C LEU A 39 -6.60 -1.91 7.14
N HIS A 40 -6.29 -1.20 8.21
CA HIS A 40 -7.23 -0.33 8.93
C HIS A 40 -6.88 1.12 8.66
N ASP A 41 -7.82 1.86 8.09
CA ASP A 41 -7.66 3.27 7.72
C ASP A 41 -8.55 4.16 8.59
N LEU A 42 -7.94 5.12 9.29
CA LEU A 42 -8.64 6.19 9.99
C LEU A 42 -8.33 7.53 9.31
N TYR A 43 -9.35 8.15 8.74
CA TYR A 43 -9.24 9.47 8.11
C TYR A 43 -9.50 10.56 9.14
N ILE A 44 -8.61 11.56 9.18
CA ILE A 44 -8.76 12.69 10.09
C ILE A 44 -9.69 13.72 9.44
N ALA A 45 -10.84 13.94 10.06
CA ALA A 45 -11.87 14.84 9.55
C ALA A 45 -11.33 16.25 9.27
N GLY A 46 -11.79 16.87 8.19
CA GLY A 46 -11.36 18.21 7.77
C GLY A 46 -9.94 18.27 7.18
N THR A 47 -9.25 17.14 7.01
CA THR A 47 -7.90 17.08 6.44
C THR A 47 -7.81 16.04 5.32
N SER A 48 -6.67 16.00 4.63
CA SER A 48 -6.30 14.88 3.74
C SER A 48 -5.46 13.81 4.45
N LEU A 49 -5.33 13.88 5.77
CA LEU A 49 -4.49 12.97 6.55
C LEU A 49 -5.22 11.67 6.87
N ARG A 50 -4.44 10.60 6.95
CA ARG A 50 -4.88 9.24 7.27
C ARG A 50 -3.86 8.53 8.14
N LEU A 51 -4.33 7.97 9.24
CA LEU A 51 -3.59 6.95 9.99
C LEU A 51 -3.92 5.58 9.39
N ARG A 52 -2.90 4.80 9.07
CA ARG A 52 -3.02 3.41 8.60
C ARG A 52 -2.31 2.47 9.55
N ARG A 53 -3.02 1.44 10.00
CA ARG A 53 -2.47 0.28 10.71
C ARG A 53 -2.55 -0.94 9.78
N ILE A 54 -1.46 -1.69 9.68
CA ILE A 54 -1.35 -2.91 8.89
C ILE A 54 -1.11 -4.07 9.85
N GLU A 55 -1.91 -5.13 9.70
CA GLU A 55 -1.83 -6.34 10.51
C GLU A 55 -1.57 -7.56 9.63
N SER A 56 -0.85 -8.56 10.19
CA SER A 56 -0.76 -9.89 9.59
C SER A 56 -2.14 -10.60 9.63
N PRO A 57 -2.32 -11.73 8.94
CA PRO A 57 -3.54 -12.52 9.04
C PRO A 57 -3.91 -12.88 10.49
N GLU A 58 -2.90 -13.11 11.34
CA GLU A 58 -3.01 -13.46 12.77
C GLU A 58 -3.27 -12.25 13.68
N GLY A 59 -3.34 -11.04 13.13
CA GLY A 59 -3.66 -9.81 13.87
C GLY A 59 -2.46 -9.10 14.50
N ALA A 60 -1.23 -9.60 14.27
CA ALA A 60 -0.02 -8.93 14.73
C ALA A 60 0.18 -7.62 13.97
N VAL A 61 0.52 -6.52 14.67
CA VAL A 61 0.77 -5.24 14.02
C VAL A 61 2.11 -5.27 13.30
N VAL A 62 2.06 -5.18 11.96
CA VAL A 62 3.25 -5.18 11.10
C VAL A 62 3.76 -3.75 10.91
N GLN A 63 2.85 -2.79 10.73
CA GLN A 63 3.25 -1.41 10.46
C GLN A 63 2.18 -0.39 10.84
N VAL A 64 2.63 0.81 11.22
CA VAL A 64 1.79 2.00 11.39
C VAL A 64 2.34 3.15 10.55
N LYS A 65 1.46 3.89 9.88
CA LYS A 65 1.81 5.02 8.99
C LYS A 65 0.88 6.21 9.23
N LEU A 66 1.44 7.41 9.24
CA LEU A 66 0.72 8.65 8.97
C LEU A 66 0.95 9.01 7.49
N GLY A 67 -0.12 9.14 6.72
CA GLY A 67 -0.05 9.47 5.30
C GLY A 67 -1.06 10.55 4.91
N GLN A 68 -0.90 11.08 3.69
CA GLN A 68 -1.80 12.05 3.10
C GLN A 68 -2.47 11.46 1.86
N LYS A 69 -3.80 11.30 1.87
CA LYS A 69 -4.58 10.90 0.69
C LYS A 69 -4.97 12.15 -0.09
N ARG A 70 -4.27 12.41 -1.18
CA ARG A 70 -4.64 13.47 -2.12
C ARG A 70 -5.66 12.91 -3.12
N PRO A 71 -6.77 13.61 -3.42
CA PRO A 71 -7.62 13.25 -4.54
C PRO A 71 -6.77 13.28 -5.83
N ASN A 72 -7.12 12.43 -6.81
CA ASN A 72 -6.48 12.50 -8.13
C ASN A 72 -6.64 13.93 -8.67
N PRO A 73 -5.58 14.53 -9.26
CA PRO A 73 -5.71 15.77 -10.00
C PRO A 73 -6.62 15.61 -11.23
#